data_AF-A0AAV7MKK4-F1
#
_entry.id   AF-A0AAV7MKK4-F1
#
_cell.length_a   1.000
_cell.length_b   1.000
_cell.length_c   1.000
_cell.angle_alpha   90.00
_cell.angle_beta   90.00
_cell.angle_gamma   90.00
#
_symmetry.space_group_name_H-M   'P 1'
#
loop_
_entity.id
_entity.type
_entity.pdbx_description
1 polymer ?
#
loop_
_entity_poly.entity_id
_entity_poly.type
_entity_poly.pdbx_seq_one_letter_code
_entity_poly.pdbx_strand_id
1 'polypeptide(L)'
;MPLSLRTPRPVPRHFCPLALALSLLLLAPSIRALPVSDSSGEEELPDAEREPPKYQSLALLIQSESSQLKEELCTKHFVCDDSMESLMENNLDLPRINKEDGCFHKGFKTETCLRKITSSLVGFETYLSYIEETFGSDSQKVESIKHKTKHLAESLMHLINKPNAEAVTAVTQVSQKTKPQSKEVWTQRVTARLILRDFIVLIQKTVRAVRFLGTSDDKKGSTDV
;
A
#
# COMPACT_ATOMS: atom_id res chain seq x y z
N MET A 1 -16.01 -60.52 35.33
CA MET A 1 -15.54 -59.23 34.78
C MET A 1 -14.35 -58.77 35.63
N PRO A 2 -13.17 -58.61 35.03
CA PRO A 2 -12.46 -57.35 35.23
C PRO A 2 -11.90 -56.81 33.90
N LEU A 3 -12.25 -55.56 33.56
CA LEU A 3 -11.63 -54.82 32.48
C LEU A 3 -10.39 -54.11 33.05
N SER A 4 -9.24 -54.43 32.45
CA SER A 4 -7.93 -53.90 32.80
C SER A 4 -7.81 -52.45 32.33
N LEU A 5 -7.57 -51.51 33.24
CA LEU A 5 -7.22 -50.12 32.91
C LEU A 5 -5.76 -50.05 32.45
N ARG A 6 -5.53 -49.60 31.22
CA ARG A 6 -4.19 -49.22 30.71
C ARG A 6 -4.05 -47.70 30.79
N THR A 7 -3.12 -47.24 31.61
CA THR A 7 -2.66 -45.85 31.68
C THR A 7 -1.70 -45.52 30.52
N PRO A 8 -1.66 -44.26 30.04
CA PRO A 8 -0.70 -43.85 29.01
C PRO A 8 0.69 -43.58 29.61
N ARG A 9 1.75 -44.01 28.90
CA ARG A 9 3.16 -43.76 29.26
C ARG A 9 3.57 -42.32 28.89
N PRO A 10 4.43 -41.65 29.69
CA PRO A 10 5.03 -40.38 29.31
C PRO A 10 6.21 -40.57 28.33
N VAL A 11 6.33 -39.64 27.37
CA VAL A 11 7.42 -39.55 26.38
C VAL A 11 8.58 -38.74 26.97
N PRO A 12 9.86 -39.14 26.81
CA PRO A 12 10.98 -38.41 27.36
C PRO A 12 11.35 -37.21 26.49
N ARG A 13 11.23 -36.00 27.07
CA ARG A 13 11.82 -34.77 26.52
C ARG A 13 13.33 -34.82 26.74
N HIS A 14 14.08 -34.92 25.63
CA HIS A 14 15.53 -34.81 25.65
C HIS A 14 15.90 -33.33 25.82
N PHE A 15 16.36 -32.97 27.01
CA PHE A 15 17.02 -31.71 27.28
C PHE A 15 18.42 -31.77 26.66
N CYS A 16 18.76 -30.76 25.85
CA CYS A 16 20.09 -30.60 25.27
C CYS A 16 20.78 -29.40 25.96
N PRO A 17 21.76 -29.62 26.85
CA PRO A 17 22.53 -28.54 27.45
C PRO A 17 24.01 -28.69 27.14
N LEU A 18 24.60 -27.82 26.31
CA LEU A 18 26.05 -27.55 26.21
C LEU A 18 26.21 -26.41 25.19
N ALA A 19 27.06 -25.39 25.34
CA ALA A 19 27.88 -24.89 26.43
C ALA A 19 28.41 -23.49 26.04
N LEU A 20 28.91 -22.80 27.05
CA LEU A 20 29.60 -21.51 27.11
C LEU A 20 30.65 -21.25 26.01
N ALA A 21 30.80 -19.98 25.59
CA ALA A 21 32.11 -19.32 25.52
C ALA A 21 31.97 -17.79 25.43
N LEU A 22 32.64 -17.08 26.35
CA LEU A 22 32.89 -15.65 26.32
C LEU A 22 33.91 -15.29 25.22
N SER A 23 33.77 -14.11 24.60
CA SER A 23 34.91 -13.33 24.13
C SER A 23 34.61 -11.83 24.22
N LEU A 24 35.45 -11.15 25.00
CA LEU A 24 35.39 -9.73 25.38
C LEU A 24 36.52 -8.96 24.67
N LEU A 25 36.17 -7.77 24.16
CA LEU A 25 36.99 -6.59 23.80
C LEU A 25 38.06 -6.68 22.68
N LEU A 26 38.00 -5.71 21.76
CA LEU A 26 38.97 -4.60 21.68
C LEU A 26 38.48 -3.51 20.71
N LEU A 27 38.28 -2.29 21.22
CA LEU A 27 38.20 -1.07 20.41
C LEU A 27 39.62 -0.70 19.93
N ALA A 28 39.73 -0.25 18.69
CA ALA A 28 40.83 0.60 18.25
C ALA A 28 40.27 1.75 17.37
N PRO A 29 40.51 3.02 17.72
CA PRO A 29 40.18 4.14 16.84
C PRO A 29 41.33 4.33 15.84
N SER A 30 41.11 4.00 14.57
CA SER A 30 42.02 4.40 13.50
C SER A 30 41.67 5.81 13.04
N ILE A 31 42.40 6.79 13.58
CA ILE A 31 42.51 8.13 12.97
C ILE A 31 43.33 7.96 11.70
N ARG A 32 42.70 8.13 10.53
CA ARG A 32 43.44 8.37 9.28
C ARG A 32 43.14 9.78 8.81
N ALA A 33 44.20 10.59 8.82
CA ALA A 33 44.23 11.94 8.32
C ALA A 33 43.81 11.99 6.84
N LEU A 34 43.06 13.04 6.51
CA LEU A 34 42.71 13.45 5.15
C LEU A 34 43.98 13.67 4.30
N PRO A 35 44.05 13.17 3.07
CA PRO A 35 44.75 13.89 2.03
C PRO A 35 43.83 15.00 1.50
N VAL A 36 44.28 16.25 1.64
CA VAL A 36 43.83 17.35 0.80
C VAL A 36 44.10 16.96 -0.64
N SER A 37 43.05 16.82 -1.44
CA SER A 37 43.14 16.61 -2.87
C SER A 37 42.51 17.82 -3.54
N ASP A 38 43.35 18.77 -3.93
CA ASP A 38 43.02 19.74 -4.97
C ASP A 38 42.91 18.94 -6.28
N SER A 39 41.69 18.64 -6.72
CA SER A 39 41.45 18.14 -8.06
C SER A 39 40.18 18.75 -8.60
N SER A 40 40.39 19.77 -9.42
CA SER A 40 39.46 20.24 -10.43
C SER A 40 39.03 19.07 -11.31
N GLY A 41 37.72 18.84 -11.35
CA GLY A 41 37.07 17.81 -12.14
C GLY A 41 35.59 17.87 -11.84
N GLU A 42 34.84 18.34 -12.82
CA GLU A 42 33.39 18.32 -12.87
C GLU A 42 32.82 16.92 -12.54
N GLU A 43 32.45 16.70 -11.29
CA GLU A 43 31.53 15.62 -10.92
C GLU A 43 30.10 16.16 -11.05
N GLU A 44 29.41 15.67 -12.08
CA GLU A 44 27.97 15.79 -12.27
C GLU A 44 27.29 15.36 -10.96
N LEU A 45 26.69 16.33 -10.27
CA LEU A 45 26.04 16.11 -8.98
C LEU A 45 24.97 15.02 -9.11
N PRO A 46 24.78 14.17 -8.08
CA PRO A 46 23.66 13.25 -8.03
C PRO A 46 22.36 14.06 -8.11
N ASP A 47 21.45 13.63 -8.98
CA ASP A 47 20.06 14.10 -9.07
C ASP A 47 19.54 14.37 -7.67
N ALA A 48 19.41 15.66 -7.34
CA ALA A 48 19.04 16.11 -6.01
C ALA A 48 17.78 15.34 -5.58
N GLU A 49 17.82 14.78 -4.38
CA GLU A 49 16.75 14.00 -3.76
C GLU A 49 15.49 14.87 -3.69
N ARG A 50 14.75 14.92 -4.81
CA ARG A 50 13.60 15.80 -5.00
C ARG A 50 12.53 15.27 -4.08
N GLU A 51 12.13 16.07 -3.08
CA GLU A 51 11.05 15.67 -2.19
C GLU A 51 9.85 15.23 -3.05
N PRO A 52 9.31 14.02 -2.80
CA PRO A 52 8.20 13.53 -3.58
C PRO A 52 7.05 14.55 -3.51
N PRO A 53 6.36 14.83 -4.64
CA PRO A 53 5.20 15.71 -4.64
C PRO A 53 4.27 15.36 -3.47
N LYS A 54 3.68 16.34 -2.80
CA LYS A 54 2.86 16.14 -1.59
C LYS A 54 1.86 14.98 -1.70
N TYR A 55 1.25 14.80 -2.88
CA TYR A 55 0.32 13.70 -3.19
C TYR A 55 1.00 12.33 -3.24
N GLN A 56 2.23 12.25 -3.73
CA GLN A 56 3.04 11.05 -3.78
C GLN A 56 3.39 10.58 -2.35
N SER A 57 3.78 11.49 -1.46
CA SER A 57 4.10 11.14 -0.05
C SER A 57 2.89 10.54 0.67
N LEU A 58 1.70 11.15 0.52
CA LEU A 58 0.47 10.63 1.10
C LEU A 58 0.08 9.26 0.51
N ALA A 59 0.21 9.08 -0.81
CA ALA A 59 -0.06 7.82 -1.47
C ALA A 59 0.91 6.70 -1.02
N LEU A 60 2.20 7.02 -0.85
CA LEU A 60 3.20 6.10 -0.31
C LEU A 60 2.87 5.70 1.14
N LEU A 61 2.42 6.64 1.97
CA LEU A 61 2.00 6.36 3.33
C LEU A 61 0.81 5.37 3.35
N ILE A 62 -0.22 5.64 2.54
CA ILE A 62 -1.38 4.74 2.40
C ILE A 62 -0.93 3.34 1.94
N GLN A 63 -0.01 3.27 0.98
CA GLN A 63 0.54 2.00 0.49
C GLN A 63 1.22 1.22 1.61
N SER A 64 2.08 1.88 2.40
CA SER A 64 2.82 1.27 3.50
C SER A 64 1.87 0.73 4.57
N GLU A 65 0.94 1.55 5.05
CA GLU A 65 -0.02 1.15 6.08
C GLU A 65 -0.93 0.02 5.61
N SER A 66 -1.39 0.06 4.35
CA SER A 66 -2.22 -1.00 3.78
C SER A 66 -1.45 -2.31 3.62
N SER A 67 -0.16 -2.24 3.28
CA SER A 67 0.70 -3.42 3.19
C SER A 67 0.94 -4.05 4.55
N GLN A 68 1.17 -3.22 5.59
CA GLN A 68 1.26 -3.69 6.97
C GLN A 68 -0.04 -4.34 7.43
N LEU A 69 -1.19 -3.73 7.12
CA LEU A 69 -2.49 -4.30 7.46
C LEU A 69 -2.74 -5.64 6.76
N LYS A 70 -2.34 -5.77 5.49
CA LYS A 70 -2.38 -7.05 4.75
C LYS A 70 -1.49 -8.09 5.44
N GLU A 71 -0.30 -7.71 5.90
CA GLU A 71 0.63 -8.62 6.58
C GLU A 71 0.09 -9.07 7.95
N GLU A 72 -0.58 -8.19 8.68
CA GLU A 72 -1.24 -8.55 9.94
C GLU A 72 -2.32 -9.62 9.77
N LEU A 73 -3.07 -9.61 8.66
CA LEU A 73 -4.02 -10.68 8.36
C LEU A 73 -3.32 -12.04 8.16
N CYS A 74 -2.11 -12.05 7.62
CA CYS A 74 -1.33 -13.29 7.47
C CYS A 74 -0.81 -13.76 8.83
N THR A 75 -0.14 -12.88 9.57
CA THR A 75 0.54 -13.23 10.82
C THR A 75 -0.43 -13.55 11.96
N LYS A 76 -1.53 -12.80 12.11
CA LYS A 76 -2.50 -12.98 13.22
C LYS A 76 -3.63 -13.94 12.89
N HIS A 77 -3.97 -14.09 11.61
CA HIS A 77 -5.16 -14.84 11.20
C HIS A 77 -4.90 -15.95 10.18
N PHE A 78 -3.63 -16.20 9.81
CA PHE A 78 -3.22 -17.25 8.88
C PHE A 78 -3.86 -17.15 7.49
N VAL A 79 -4.27 -15.94 7.10
CA VAL A 79 -4.77 -15.63 5.76
C VAL A 79 -3.62 -15.01 4.97
N CYS A 80 -2.92 -15.80 4.17
CA CYS A 80 -1.67 -15.45 3.48
C CYS A 80 -1.80 -15.66 1.95
N ASP A 81 -0.82 -15.21 1.14
CA ASP A 81 -0.90 -15.22 -0.34
C ASP A 81 -1.01 -16.66 -0.93
N ASP A 82 -0.63 -17.67 -0.16
CA ASP A 82 -0.71 -19.11 -0.41
C ASP A 82 -1.96 -19.78 0.21
N SER A 83 -2.74 -19.03 0.99
CA SER A 83 -4.02 -19.52 1.49
C SER A 83 -5.00 -19.71 0.34
N MET A 84 -6.08 -20.47 0.58
CA MET A 84 -7.13 -20.83 -0.39
C MET A 84 -7.93 -19.62 -0.96
N GLU A 85 -7.36 -18.41 -0.94
CA GLU A 85 -7.83 -17.19 -1.61
C GLU A 85 -8.23 -17.44 -3.06
N SER A 86 -7.45 -18.25 -3.79
CA SER A 86 -7.72 -18.59 -5.19
C SER A 86 -8.91 -19.53 -5.38
N LEU A 87 -9.40 -20.16 -4.31
CA LEU A 87 -10.54 -21.06 -4.34
C LEU A 87 -11.86 -20.37 -3.98
N MET A 88 -11.79 -19.11 -3.55
CA MET A 88 -12.99 -18.32 -3.35
C MET A 88 -13.38 -17.64 -4.65
N GLU A 89 -14.46 -18.12 -5.27
CA GLU A 89 -15.18 -17.36 -6.30
C GLU A 89 -15.71 -16.07 -5.67
N ASN A 90 -14.93 -15.00 -5.75
CA ASN A 90 -15.31 -13.71 -5.20
C ASN A 90 -15.71 -12.78 -6.35
N ASN A 91 -17.01 -12.56 -6.50
CA ASN A 91 -17.60 -11.60 -7.44
C ASN A 91 -17.44 -10.14 -6.98
N LEU A 92 -16.24 -9.77 -6.51
CA LEU A 92 -15.94 -8.42 -6.06
C LEU A 92 -15.67 -7.51 -7.27
N ASP A 93 -16.54 -6.54 -7.49
CA ASP A 93 -16.35 -5.48 -8.49
C ASP A 93 -15.45 -4.35 -7.95
N LEU A 94 -14.16 -4.64 -7.81
CA LEU A 94 -13.19 -3.71 -7.23
C LEU A 94 -12.75 -2.64 -8.25
N PRO A 95 -12.63 -1.36 -7.85
CA PRO A 95 -12.08 -0.32 -8.70
C PRO A 95 -10.69 -0.65 -9.23
N ARG A 96 -10.47 -0.43 -10.53
CA ARG A 96 -9.21 -0.70 -11.21
C ARG A 96 -8.87 0.42 -12.19
N ILE A 97 -7.58 0.70 -12.29
CA ILE A 97 -7.00 1.55 -13.33
C ILE A 97 -6.51 0.65 -14.48
N ASN A 98 -7.04 0.88 -15.67
CA ASN A 98 -6.78 0.17 -16.90
C ASN A 98 -6.09 1.07 -17.93
N LYS A 99 -5.66 0.49 -19.05
CA LYS A 99 -4.83 1.18 -20.05
C LYS A 99 -5.55 2.39 -20.65
N GLU A 100 -6.85 2.24 -20.91
CA GLU A 100 -7.75 3.26 -21.46
C GLU A 100 -7.94 4.47 -20.55
N ASP A 101 -7.67 4.34 -19.24
CA ASP A 101 -7.80 5.43 -18.27
C ASP A 101 -6.67 6.47 -18.37
N GLY A 102 -5.66 6.23 -19.23
CA GLY A 102 -4.60 7.20 -19.49
C GLY A 102 -3.66 7.44 -18.31
N CYS A 103 -3.53 6.50 -17.38
CA CYS A 103 -2.64 6.63 -16.21
C CYS A 103 -1.25 6.02 -16.39
N PHE A 104 -0.99 5.39 -17.53
CA PHE A 104 0.29 4.75 -17.83
C PHE A 104 1.20 5.71 -18.59
N HIS A 105 2.52 5.51 -18.46
CA HIS A 105 3.55 6.37 -19.06
C HIS A 105 3.27 6.63 -20.55
N LYS A 106 3.03 5.56 -21.33
CA LYS A 106 2.59 5.68 -22.72
C LYS A 106 1.10 6.02 -22.75
N GLY A 107 0.77 7.16 -23.34
CA GLY A 107 -0.62 7.63 -23.44
C GLY A 107 -1.14 8.27 -22.16
N PHE A 108 -0.26 8.84 -21.33
CA PHE A 108 -0.64 9.56 -20.12
C PHE A 108 -1.55 10.74 -20.46
N LYS A 109 -2.71 10.82 -19.80
CA LYS A 109 -3.70 11.91 -19.93
C LYS A 109 -4.05 12.41 -18.54
N THR A 110 -3.49 13.55 -18.16
CA THR A 110 -3.61 14.11 -16.80
C THR A 110 -5.04 14.13 -16.28
N GLU A 111 -5.97 14.76 -17.01
CA GLU A 111 -7.35 14.93 -16.54
C GLU A 111 -8.10 13.59 -16.45
N THR A 112 -8.06 12.77 -17.51
CA THR A 112 -8.71 11.45 -17.54
C THR A 112 -8.17 10.55 -16.42
N CYS A 113 -6.85 10.55 -16.24
CA CYS A 113 -6.22 9.75 -15.21
C CYS A 113 -6.58 10.21 -13.80
N LEU A 114 -6.49 11.51 -13.52
CA LEU A 114 -6.86 12.07 -12.21
C LEU A 114 -8.31 11.76 -11.86
N ARG A 115 -9.23 11.93 -12.83
CA ARG A 115 -10.65 11.61 -12.66
C ARG A 115 -10.86 10.12 -12.35
N LYS A 116 -10.13 9.25 -13.05
CA LYS A 116 -10.18 7.80 -12.79
C LYS A 116 -9.63 7.45 -11.41
N ILE A 117 -8.49 8.00 -11.03
CA ILE A 117 -7.89 7.76 -9.71
C ILE A 117 -8.87 8.18 -8.62
N THR A 118 -9.37 9.42 -8.67
CA THR A 118 -10.29 9.95 -7.66
C THR A 118 -11.56 9.10 -7.55
N SER A 119 -12.20 8.78 -8.68
CA SER A 119 -13.40 7.92 -8.66
C SER A 119 -13.11 6.51 -8.15
N SER A 120 -11.92 5.96 -8.43
CA SER A 120 -11.52 4.64 -7.92
C SER A 120 -11.26 4.67 -6.42
N LEU A 121 -10.60 5.71 -5.89
CA LEU A 121 -10.36 5.90 -4.46
C LEU A 121 -11.67 6.04 -3.68
N VAL A 122 -12.60 6.88 -4.16
CA VAL A 122 -13.96 7.00 -3.60
C VAL A 122 -14.68 5.65 -3.69
N GLY A 123 -14.53 4.94 -4.80
CA GLY A 123 -15.11 3.63 -4.97
C GLY A 123 -14.57 2.56 -4.01
N PHE A 124 -13.45 2.78 -3.33
CA PHE A 124 -12.95 1.87 -2.30
C PHE A 124 -13.57 2.10 -0.92
N GLU A 125 -14.30 3.20 -0.71
CA GLU A 125 -14.88 3.56 0.61
C GLU A 125 -15.70 2.42 1.22
N THR A 126 -16.66 1.86 0.47
CA THR A 126 -17.51 0.75 0.95
C THR A 126 -16.69 -0.50 1.30
N TYR A 127 -15.61 -0.76 0.56
CA TYR A 127 -14.76 -1.92 0.79
C TYR A 127 -13.82 -1.71 2.00
N LEU A 128 -13.33 -0.49 2.21
CA LEU A 128 -12.56 -0.14 3.40
C LEU A 128 -13.43 -0.19 4.66
N SER A 129 -14.69 0.25 4.60
CA SER A 129 -15.65 0.09 5.71
C SER A 129 -15.93 -1.39 6.01
N TYR A 130 -16.02 -2.25 4.98
CA TYR A 130 -16.13 -3.69 5.19
C TYR A 130 -14.90 -4.28 5.93
N ILE A 131 -13.70 -3.86 5.54
CA ILE A 131 -12.46 -4.27 6.23
C ILE A 131 -12.50 -3.78 7.69
N GLU A 132 -12.88 -2.52 7.92
CA GLU A 132 -12.96 -1.93 9.26
C GLU A 132 -13.87 -2.74 10.19
N GLU A 133 -15.06 -3.12 9.71
CA GLU A 133 -16.00 -3.98 10.44
C GLU A 133 -15.42 -5.38 10.72
N THR A 134 -14.61 -5.92 9.80
CA THR A 134 -13.99 -7.25 9.95
C THR A 134 -12.91 -7.27 11.04
N PHE A 135 -12.26 -6.14 11.31
CA PHE A 135 -11.19 -6.02 12.31
C PHE A 135 -11.70 -5.68 13.72
N GLY A 136 -12.97 -5.30 13.87
CA GLY A 136 -13.59 -5.06 15.18
C GLY A 136 -12.81 -4.02 16.02
N SER A 137 -12.24 -4.45 17.15
CA SER A 137 -11.48 -3.58 18.05
C SER A 137 -10.15 -3.08 17.46
N ASP A 138 -9.59 -3.76 16.47
CA ASP A 138 -8.31 -3.42 15.84
C ASP A 138 -8.49 -2.52 14.61
N SER A 139 -9.66 -1.89 14.47
CA SER A 139 -10.10 -1.11 13.30
C SER A 139 -9.41 0.25 13.13
N GLN A 140 -8.70 0.75 14.15
CA GLN A 140 -8.06 2.09 14.12
C GLN A 140 -7.11 2.28 12.92
N LYS A 141 -6.35 1.24 12.54
CA LYS A 141 -5.49 1.32 11.34
C LYS A 141 -6.30 1.47 10.06
N VAL A 142 -7.42 0.76 9.97
CA VAL A 142 -8.32 0.83 8.81
C VAL A 142 -8.97 2.21 8.72
N GLU A 143 -9.40 2.76 9.85
CA GLU A 143 -9.94 4.12 9.93
C GLU A 143 -8.92 5.16 9.45
N SER A 144 -7.66 5.03 9.88
CA SER A 144 -6.57 5.89 9.43
C SER A 144 -6.35 5.82 7.91
N ILE A 145 -6.31 4.60 7.36
CA ILE A 145 -6.19 4.36 5.90
C ILE A 145 -7.38 4.98 5.17
N LYS A 146 -8.60 4.79 5.65
CA LYS A 146 -9.84 5.35 5.07
C LYS A 146 -9.79 6.88 5.03
N HIS A 147 -9.42 7.51 6.13
CA HIS A 147 -9.31 8.97 6.22
C HIS A 147 -8.25 9.52 5.25
N LYS A 148 -7.07 8.92 5.20
CA LYS A 148 -6.00 9.31 4.27
C LYS A 148 -6.38 9.10 2.80
N THR A 149 -7.08 8.01 2.50
CA THR A 149 -7.58 7.71 1.15
C THR A 149 -8.58 8.76 0.70
N LYS A 150 -9.52 9.14 1.58
CA LYS A 150 -10.48 10.22 1.32
C LYS A 150 -9.76 11.55 1.09
N HIS A 151 -8.83 11.91 1.97
CA HIS A 151 -8.05 13.14 1.85
C HIS A 151 -7.24 13.19 0.55
N LEU A 152 -6.65 12.07 0.13
CA LEU A 152 -5.96 11.98 -1.16
C LEU A 152 -6.92 12.20 -2.33
N ALA A 153 -8.10 11.57 -2.32
CA ALA A 153 -9.10 11.72 -3.38
C ALA A 153 -9.58 13.19 -3.51
N GLU A 154 -9.91 13.83 -2.38
CA GLU A 154 -10.29 15.25 -2.34
C GLU A 154 -9.17 16.15 -2.88
N SER A 155 -7.94 15.91 -2.42
CA SER A 155 -6.75 16.66 -2.86
C SER A 155 -6.49 16.55 -4.37
N LEU A 156 -6.66 15.36 -4.95
CA LEU A 156 -6.53 15.14 -6.39
C LEU A 156 -7.70 15.74 -7.18
N MET A 157 -8.91 15.75 -6.62
CA MET A 157 -10.06 16.42 -7.23
C MET A 157 -9.85 17.94 -7.34
N HIS A 158 -9.22 18.55 -6.34
CA HIS A 158 -8.87 19.96 -6.39
C HIS A 158 -7.86 20.30 -7.50
N LEU A 159 -7.05 19.34 -7.96
CA LEU A 159 -6.18 19.54 -9.13
C LEU A 159 -6.98 19.60 -10.43
N ILE A 160 -8.06 18.82 -10.54
CA ILE A 160 -8.96 18.82 -11.70
C ILE A 160 -9.74 20.14 -11.75
N ASN A 161 -10.19 20.64 -10.60
CA ASN A 161 -11.05 21.83 -10.50
C ASN A 161 -10.29 23.16 -10.50
N LYS A 162 -8.96 23.17 -10.69
CA LYS A 162 -8.24 24.44 -10.90
C LYS A 162 -8.73 25.06 -12.22
N PRO A 163 -9.13 26.35 -12.23
CA PRO A 163 -9.65 26.98 -13.42
C PRO A 163 -8.52 27.24 -14.41
N ASN A 164 -8.28 26.31 -15.32
CA ASN A 164 -7.66 26.57 -16.60
C ASN A 164 -8.35 25.72 -17.66
N ALA A 165 -9.19 26.40 -18.44
CA ALA A 165 -9.84 25.99 -19.68
C ALA A 165 -10.80 24.78 -19.63
N GLU A 166 -12.08 25.15 -19.76
CA GLU A 166 -13.19 24.40 -20.35
C GLU A 166 -13.91 23.33 -19.50
N ALA A 167 -15.19 23.62 -19.30
CA ALA A 167 -16.13 22.86 -18.51
C ALA A 167 -16.31 21.44 -19.07
N VAL A 168 -15.98 20.44 -18.25
CA VAL A 168 -16.40 19.06 -18.49
C VAL A 168 -17.43 18.69 -17.45
N THR A 169 -18.66 18.49 -17.92
CA THR A 169 -19.78 17.94 -17.19
C THR A 169 -19.40 16.62 -16.51
N ALA A 170 -19.56 16.59 -15.18
CA ALA A 170 -19.38 15.41 -14.36
C ALA A 170 -20.55 14.45 -14.59
N VAL A 171 -20.32 13.40 -15.37
CA VAL A 171 -21.20 12.21 -15.36
C VAL A 171 -20.66 11.28 -14.27
N THR A 172 -21.16 11.47 -13.05
CA THR A 172 -20.93 10.55 -11.94
C THR A 172 -21.88 9.36 -12.10
N GLN A 173 -21.46 8.35 -12.85
CA GLN A 173 -22.09 7.02 -12.77
C GLN A 173 -21.46 6.30 -11.57
N VAL A 174 -22.08 6.47 -10.40
CA VAL A 174 -21.78 5.63 -9.23
C VAL A 174 -22.37 4.25 -9.53
N SER A 175 -21.57 3.33 -10.08
CA SER A 175 -21.95 1.93 -10.07
C SER A 175 -22.17 1.52 -8.61
N GLN A 176 -23.37 1.02 -8.34
CA GLN A 176 -23.85 0.65 -7.02
C GLN A 176 -23.02 -0.53 -6.50
N LYS A 177 -22.03 -0.23 -5.66
CA LYS A 177 -21.11 -1.22 -5.10
C LYS A 177 -21.82 -2.08 -4.07
N THR A 178 -21.92 -3.37 -4.35
CA THR A 178 -22.49 -4.33 -3.39
C THR A 178 -21.46 -4.60 -2.30
N LYS A 179 -21.84 -4.33 -1.05
CA LYS A 179 -21.06 -4.70 0.14
C LYS A 179 -20.96 -6.23 0.22
N PRO A 180 -19.77 -6.82 0.44
CA PRO A 180 -19.66 -8.26 0.65
C PRO A 180 -20.43 -8.69 1.90
N GLN A 181 -21.25 -9.75 1.80
CA GLN A 181 -22.06 -10.26 2.91
C GLN A 181 -21.82 -11.77 3.08
N SER A 182 -20.80 -12.13 3.86
CA SER A 182 -20.66 -13.48 4.39
C SER A 182 -20.80 -13.45 5.92
N LYS A 183 -21.40 -14.47 6.50
CA LYS A 183 -21.52 -14.63 7.95
C LYS A 183 -20.34 -15.37 8.58
N GLU A 184 -19.50 -16.01 7.76
CA GLU A 184 -18.36 -16.78 8.24
C GLU A 184 -17.13 -15.86 8.40
N VAL A 185 -16.57 -15.82 9.62
CA VAL A 185 -15.42 -14.98 9.96
C VAL A 185 -14.19 -15.27 9.07
N TRP A 186 -13.95 -16.54 8.75
CA TRP A 186 -12.86 -16.93 7.86
C TRP A 186 -13.04 -16.32 6.47
N THR A 187 -14.20 -16.53 5.84
CA THR A 187 -14.54 -15.92 4.55
C THR A 187 -14.43 -14.39 4.60
N GLN A 188 -14.83 -13.76 5.71
CA GLN A 188 -14.71 -12.30 5.84
C GLN A 188 -13.25 -11.82 5.80
N ARG A 189 -12.37 -12.52 6.52
CA ARG A 189 -10.93 -12.20 6.56
C ARG A 189 -10.24 -12.45 5.21
N VAL A 190 -10.59 -13.54 4.52
CA VAL A 190 -10.11 -13.81 3.16
C VAL A 190 -10.56 -12.70 2.21
N THR A 191 -11.84 -12.31 2.27
CA THR A 191 -12.39 -11.20 1.48
C THR A 191 -11.67 -9.89 1.76
N ALA A 192 -11.44 -9.55 3.05
CA ALA A 192 -10.73 -8.35 3.46
C ALA A 192 -9.29 -8.32 2.90
N ARG A 193 -8.59 -9.45 2.90
CA ARG A 193 -7.24 -9.55 2.34
C ARG A 193 -7.22 -9.35 0.82
N LEU A 194 -8.17 -9.93 0.09
CA LEU A 194 -8.31 -9.75 -1.36
C LEU A 194 -8.59 -8.28 -1.71
N ILE A 195 -9.49 -7.63 -0.96
CA ILE A 195 -9.75 -6.19 -1.10
C ILE A 195 -8.46 -5.40 -0.87
N LEU A 196 -7.71 -5.68 0.21
CA LEU A 196 -6.46 -4.99 0.50
C LEU A 196 -5.41 -5.18 -0.60
N ARG A 197 -5.29 -6.37 -1.17
CA ARG A 197 -4.39 -6.65 -2.29
C ARG A 197 -4.71 -5.76 -3.50
N ASP A 198 -5.95 -5.77 -3.95
CA ASP A 198 -6.38 -4.96 -5.09
C ASP A 198 -6.31 -3.45 -4.78
N PHE A 199 -6.59 -3.04 -3.53
CA PHE A 199 -6.40 -1.66 -3.06
C PHE A 199 -4.94 -1.22 -3.12
N ILE A 200 -4.00 -2.05 -2.65
CA ILE A 200 -2.56 -1.77 -2.74
C ILE A 200 -2.14 -1.63 -4.21
N VAL A 201 -2.64 -2.47 -5.11
CA VAL A 201 -2.38 -2.34 -6.56
C VAL A 201 -2.91 -1.01 -7.11
N LEU A 202 -4.10 -0.59 -6.70
CA LEU A 202 -4.64 0.72 -7.06
C LEU A 202 -3.70 1.84 -6.58
N ILE A 203 -3.32 1.84 -5.30
CA ILE A 203 -2.45 2.88 -4.72
C ILE A 203 -1.08 2.89 -5.39
N GLN A 204 -0.48 1.74 -5.70
CA GLN A 204 0.77 1.68 -6.46
C GLN A 204 0.65 2.32 -7.84
N LYS A 205 -0.47 2.13 -8.54
CA LYS A 205 -0.73 2.81 -9.82
C LYS A 205 -0.92 4.31 -9.60
N THR A 206 -1.60 4.72 -8.54
CA THR A 206 -1.74 6.13 -8.14
C THR A 206 -0.38 6.78 -7.88
N VAL A 207 0.50 6.16 -7.08
CA VAL A 207 1.87 6.64 -6.80
C VAL A 207 2.63 6.91 -8.10
N ARG A 208 2.56 5.98 -9.07
CA ARG A 208 3.22 6.14 -10.38
C ARG A 208 2.61 7.30 -11.18
N ALA A 209 1.28 7.41 -11.21
CA ALA A 209 0.59 8.44 -11.96
C ALA A 209 0.84 9.86 -11.40
N VAL A 210 0.76 10.04 -10.08
CA VAL A 210 0.98 11.36 -9.45
C VAL A 210 2.42 11.85 -9.55
N ARG A 211 3.39 10.93 -9.67
CA ARG A 211 4.78 11.26 -9.95
C ARG A 211 4.93 11.99 -11.29
N PHE A 212 4.17 11.61 -12.32
CA PHE A 212 4.22 12.27 -13.63
C PHE A 212 3.68 13.71 -13.60
N LEU A 213 2.82 14.04 -12.63
CA LEU A 213 2.32 15.40 -12.44
C LEU A 213 3.47 16.34 -12.03
N GLY A 214 4.30 15.90 -11.06
CA GLY A 214 5.46 16.67 -10.61
C GLY A 214 6.46 16.96 -11.71
N THR A 215 6.66 16.03 -12.66
CA THR A 215 7.58 16.20 -13.79
C THR A 215 7.02 17.06 -14.93
N SER A 216 5.71 17.27 -14.98
CA SER A 216 5.04 18.00 -16.07
C SER A 216 4.97 19.50 -15.79
N ASP A 217 4.84 19.88 -14.52
CA ASP A 217 4.84 21.29 -14.09
C ASP A 217 6.22 21.94 -14.30
N ASP A 218 7.31 21.18 -14.13
CA ASP A 218 8.69 21.65 -14.34
C ASP A 218 8.99 22.03 -15.81
N LYS A 219 8.30 21.41 -16.79
CA LYS A 219 8.52 21.69 -18.21
C LYS A 219 7.85 22.98 -18.70
N LYS A 220 6.92 23.56 -17.92
CA LYS A 220 6.19 24.76 -18.32
C LYS A 220 6.97 26.06 -18.04
N GLY A 221 8.13 25.97 -17.39
CA GLY A 221 9.00 27.11 -17.06
C GLY A 221 10.24 27.30 -17.94
N SER A 222 10.40 26.52 -19.03
CA SER A 222 11.65 26.50 -19.82
C SER A 222 11.48 26.81 -21.32
N THR A 223 10.46 27.58 -21.69
CA THR A 223 10.37 28.19 -23.02
C THR A 223 9.98 29.65 -22.88
N ASP A 224 10.97 30.47 -22.55
CA ASP A 224 11.01 31.91 -22.79
C ASP A 224 12.49 32.36 -22.71
N VAL A 225 13.27 32.06 -23.76
CA VAL A 225 14.43 32.84 -24.23
C VAL A 225 14.53 32.67 -25.74
#